data_AF-A0A7C1VIB0-F1
#
_entry.id   AF-A0A7C1VIB0-F1
#
_cell.length_a   1.000
_cell.length_b   1.000
_cell.length_c   1.000
_cell.angle_alpha   90.00
_cell.angle_beta   90.00
_cell.angle_gamma   90.00
#
_symmetry.space_group_name_H-M   'P 1'
#
loop_
_entity.id
_entity.type
_entity.pdbx_description
1 polymer ?
#
loop_
_entity_poly.entity_id
_entity_poly.type
_entity_poly.pdbx_seq_one_letter_code
_entity_poly.pdbx_strand_id
1 'polypeptide(L)'
;VLVAAADEPAALQYIAPYAGCAMGEEFMETGRDALVVYDDLSKHAWAYRQVSLLLRRPPGREAYPGDIFYLHSRLLERAARLADKFVIVPKEFDGAADAKDSVDGKVFGGPLAQHDANTALQALTNPNDFKLAKVRGSGGSLTALPIVETLLGDVSAYIPTNVISITDGQIYLEGNLFYAGIRPAVNVGLSVSRVGGDARTKAMSQVSGPLRLDMAAFRELAAFAQFGSDLDKSSQAQLNRGQHLQEILKQPQYEPMSLENQVIVIFAGTQGYADKVPLDEMRRWETSLLRFMEISHPEVGREVAVKKRITDENMEKLHSALKTFTDTWQ
;
A
#
# COMPACT_ATOMS: atom_id res chain seq x y z
N VAL A 1 -15.29 11.25 10.04
CA VAL A 1 -14.28 12.32 9.83
C VAL A 1 -14.16 13.08 11.13
N LEU A 2 -12.94 13.23 11.64
CA LEU A 2 -12.65 14.05 12.82
C LEU A 2 -11.94 15.30 12.31
N VAL A 3 -12.41 16.48 12.73
CA VAL A 3 -11.87 17.76 12.29
C VAL A 3 -11.41 18.53 13.52
N ALA A 4 -10.18 19.04 13.47
CA ALA A 4 -9.72 20.10 14.35
C ALA A 4 -9.19 21.25 13.49
N ALA A 5 -10.00 22.30 13.36
CA ALA A 5 -9.75 23.38 12.41
C ALA A 5 -8.60 24.29 12.86
N ALA A 6 -8.07 25.10 11.93
CA ALA A 6 -6.91 25.95 12.18
C ALA A 6 -7.16 27.06 13.22
N ASP A 7 -8.43 27.47 13.39
CA ASP A 7 -8.89 28.45 14.36
C ASP A 7 -9.20 27.85 15.74
N GLU A 8 -9.17 26.52 15.87
CA GLU A 8 -9.35 25.85 17.15
C GLU A 8 -8.09 25.92 18.03
N PRO A 9 -8.23 25.84 19.37
CA PRO A 9 -7.10 25.82 20.28
C PRO A 9 -6.09 24.70 19.96
N ALA A 10 -4.80 25.00 20.17
CA ALA A 10 -3.71 24.04 19.97
C ALA A 10 -3.91 22.73 20.76
N ALA A 11 -4.62 22.76 21.90
CA ALA A 11 -4.98 21.57 22.65
C ALA A 11 -5.92 20.62 21.88
N LEU A 12 -6.88 21.16 21.11
CA LEU A 12 -7.79 20.34 20.28
C LEU A 12 -7.06 19.75 19.08
N GLN A 13 -6.25 20.55 18.38
CA GLN A 13 -5.41 20.07 17.29
C GLN A 13 -4.41 19.00 17.75
N TYR A 14 -3.86 19.14 18.96
CA TYR A 14 -3.00 18.15 19.61
C TYR A 14 -3.73 16.83 19.93
N ILE A 15 -4.96 16.87 20.45
CA ILE A 15 -5.65 15.63 20.88
C ILE A 15 -6.36 14.90 19.73
N ALA A 16 -6.70 15.62 18.66
CA ALA A 16 -7.47 15.11 17.52
C ALA A 16 -6.95 13.79 16.93
N PRO A 17 -5.64 13.61 16.66
CA PRO A 17 -5.14 12.34 16.14
C PRO A 17 -5.33 11.17 17.11
N TYR A 18 -5.20 11.40 18.42
CA TYR A 18 -5.40 10.35 19.42
C TYR A 18 -6.87 9.89 19.50
N ALA A 19 -7.80 10.84 19.40
CA ALA A 19 -9.22 10.55 19.36
C ALA A 19 -9.61 9.78 18.08
N GLY A 20 -9.08 10.18 16.92
CA GLY A 20 -9.31 9.46 15.65
C GLY A 20 -8.73 8.04 15.68
N CYS A 21 -7.55 7.87 16.26
CA CYS A 21 -6.93 6.57 16.46
C CYS A 21 -7.77 5.68 17.40
N ALA A 22 -8.27 6.22 18.52
CA ALA A 22 -9.13 5.47 19.45
C ALA A 22 -10.44 4.99 18.78
N MET A 23 -11.03 5.81 17.90
CA MET A 23 -12.19 5.39 17.11
C MET A 23 -11.86 4.22 16.16
N GLY A 24 -10.65 4.20 15.59
CA GLY A 24 -10.18 3.11 14.73
C GLY A 24 -9.87 1.83 15.51
N GLU A 25 -9.32 1.95 16.72
CA GLU A 25 -9.02 0.81 17.59
C GLU A 25 -10.27 0.01 17.95
N GLU A 26 -11.42 0.65 18.15
CA GLU A 26 -12.69 -0.05 18.38
C GLU A 26 -13.01 -1.06 17.25
N PHE A 27 -12.70 -0.73 16.00
CA PHE A 27 -12.86 -1.67 14.88
C PHE A 27 -11.80 -2.77 14.94
N MET A 28 -10.54 -2.40 15.17
CA MET A 28 -9.42 -3.34 15.27
C MET A 28 -9.62 -4.38 16.38
N GLU A 29 -10.01 -3.95 17.58
CA GLU A 29 -10.23 -4.81 18.75
C GLU A 29 -11.44 -5.73 18.60
N THR A 30 -12.40 -5.35 17.75
CA THR A 30 -13.56 -6.18 17.41
C THR A 30 -13.33 -7.06 16.18
N GLY A 31 -12.07 -7.24 15.78
CA GLY A 31 -11.66 -8.13 14.69
C GLY A 31 -11.92 -7.60 13.29
N ARG A 32 -12.23 -6.31 13.17
CA ARG A 32 -12.47 -5.62 11.88
C ARG A 32 -11.21 -4.88 11.44
N ASP A 33 -11.16 -4.54 10.17
CA ASP A 33 -10.09 -3.73 9.60
C ASP A 33 -10.54 -2.27 9.52
N ALA A 34 -9.65 -1.34 9.89
CA ALA A 34 -9.86 0.09 9.81
C ALA A 34 -8.66 0.79 9.17
N LEU A 35 -8.93 1.93 8.52
CA LEU A 35 -7.93 2.82 7.95
C LEU A 35 -8.08 4.20 8.59
N VAL A 36 -6.98 4.75 9.10
CA VAL A 36 -6.88 6.12 9.59
C VAL A 36 -5.87 6.91 8.78
N VAL A 37 -6.25 8.11 8.36
CA VAL A 37 -5.38 9.06 7.66
C VAL A 37 -5.20 10.28 8.56
N TYR A 38 -3.95 10.63 8.85
CA TYR A 38 -3.65 11.81 9.68
C TYR A 38 -3.21 12.97 8.78
N ASP A 39 -4.05 13.99 8.68
CA ASP A 39 -3.83 15.18 7.84
C ASP A 39 -3.79 16.45 8.71
N ASP A 40 -2.64 16.92 9.18
CA ASP A 40 -1.30 16.34 8.99
C ASP A 40 -0.49 16.32 10.29
N LEU A 41 0.53 15.46 10.35
CA LEU A 41 1.37 15.30 11.54
C LEU A 41 2.39 16.44 11.72
N SER A 42 2.64 17.26 10.69
CA SER A 42 3.49 18.45 10.83
C SER A 42 2.79 19.52 11.69
N LYS A 43 1.51 19.81 11.41
CA LYS A 43 0.66 20.72 12.19
C LYS A 43 0.36 20.16 13.58
N HIS A 44 0.19 18.85 13.70
CA HIS A 44 0.08 18.19 15.01
C HIS A 44 1.32 18.46 15.89
N ALA A 45 2.52 18.32 15.33
CA ALA A 45 3.76 18.65 16.01
C ALA A 45 3.87 20.15 16.37
N TRP A 46 3.38 21.05 15.51
CA TRP A 46 3.35 22.49 15.80
C TRP A 46 2.44 22.82 16.99
N ALA A 47 1.24 22.22 17.03
CA ALA A 47 0.31 22.38 18.13
C ALA A 47 0.92 21.91 19.46
N TYR A 48 1.57 20.73 19.47
CA TYR A 48 2.24 20.22 20.66
C TYR A 48 3.43 21.10 21.10
N ARG A 49 4.19 21.64 20.14
CA ARG A 49 5.26 22.61 20.41
C ARG A 49 4.72 23.86 21.09
N GLN A 50 3.63 24.43 20.56
CA GLN A 50 3.00 25.62 21.15
C GLN A 50 2.56 25.37 22.60
N VAL A 51 1.84 24.26 22.85
CA VAL A 51 1.41 23.88 24.19
C VAL A 51 2.62 23.72 25.13
N SER A 52 3.67 23.03 24.68
CA SER A 52 4.88 22.78 25.48
C SER A 52 5.63 24.06 25.85
N LEU A 53 5.77 25.00 24.90
CA LEU A 53 6.44 26.28 25.13
C LEU A 53 5.65 27.18 26.10
N LEU A 54 4.31 27.21 25.99
CA LEU A 54 3.45 27.93 26.93
C LEU A 54 3.57 27.38 28.36
N LEU A 55 3.78 26.07 28.50
CA LEU A 55 4.06 25.40 29.77
C LEU A 55 5.51 25.56 30.23
N ARG A 56 6.34 26.34 29.53
CA ARG A 56 7.76 26.58 29.83
C ARG A 56 8.59 25.29 29.89
N ARG A 57 8.22 24.26 29.13
CA ARG A 57 9.08 23.08 28.95
C ARG A 57 10.32 23.47 28.13
N PRO A 58 11.53 23.02 28.52
CA PRO A 58 12.73 23.31 27.76
C PRO A 58 12.64 22.80 26.31
N PRO A 59 12.89 23.66 25.30
CA PRO A 59 12.92 23.24 23.90
C PRO A 59 14.27 22.62 23.51
N GLY A 60 14.23 21.77 22.48
CA GLY A 60 15.39 21.19 21.80
C GLY A 60 15.53 21.68 20.36
N ARG A 61 15.88 20.76 19.44
CA ARG A 61 16.06 21.04 18.00
C ARG A 61 14.78 21.65 17.41
N GLU A 62 14.94 22.71 16.60
CA GLU A 62 13.83 23.41 15.92
C GLU A 62 12.72 23.88 16.88
N ALA A 63 13.09 24.17 18.13
CA ALA A 63 12.22 24.58 19.23
C ALA A 63 11.15 23.56 19.66
N TYR A 64 11.23 22.29 19.21
CA TYR A 64 10.33 21.23 19.66
C TYR A 64 10.70 20.73 21.07
N PRO A 65 9.73 20.22 21.85
CA PRO A 65 10.03 19.60 23.14
C PRO A 65 10.81 18.30 22.95
N GLY A 66 11.59 17.88 23.96
CA GLY A 66 12.45 16.70 23.87
C GLY A 66 11.72 15.37 23.65
N ASP A 67 10.42 15.32 23.96
CA ASP A 67 9.53 14.16 23.80
C ASP A 67 8.71 14.20 22.49
N ILE A 68 9.06 15.07 21.53
CA ILE A 68 8.36 15.16 20.24
C ILE A 68 8.39 13.85 19.43
N PHE A 69 9.44 13.04 19.60
CA PHE A 69 9.47 11.70 19.02
C PHE A 69 8.40 10.80 19.65
N TYR A 70 8.29 10.83 20.98
CA TYR A 70 7.32 10.04 21.74
C TYR A 70 5.88 10.41 21.40
N LEU A 71 5.61 11.67 21.06
CA LEU A 71 4.31 12.14 20.57
C LEU A 71 3.81 11.27 19.41
N HIS A 72 4.63 11.12 18.37
CA HIS A 72 4.25 10.40 17.16
C HIS A 72 4.43 8.89 17.28
N SER A 73 5.47 8.42 17.99
CA SER A 73 5.67 6.98 18.14
C SER A 73 4.50 6.34 18.89
N ARG A 74 4.09 6.86 20.04
CA ARG A 74 2.95 6.32 20.79
C ARG A 74 1.61 6.42 20.05
N LEU A 75 1.52 7.28 19.04
CA LEU A 75 0.33 7.40 18.20
C LEU A 75 0.36 6.37 17.07
N LEU A 76 1.46 6.28 16.33
CA LEU A 76 1.58 5.42 15.15
C LEU A 76 1.75 3.95 15.51
N GLU A 77 2.40 3.63 16.64
CA GLU A 77 2.54 2.26 17.16
C GLU A 77 1.20 1.63 17.60
N ARG A 78 0.12 2.42 17.66
CA ARG A 78 -1.24 1.90 17.87
C ARG A 78 -1.85 1.29 16.61
N ALA A 79 -1.32 1.65 15.44
CA ALA A 79 -1.74 1.08 14.16
C ALA A 79 -1.02 -0.25 13.92
N ALA A 80 -1.72 -1.36 14.17
CA ALA A 80 -1.14 -2.70 14.08
C ALA A 80 -2.15 -3.71 13.53
N ARG A 81 -1.68 -4.94 13.27
CA ARG A 81 -2.54 -6.11 13.06
C ARG A 81 -2.51 -6.98 14.31
N LEU A 82 -3.66 -7.19 14.93
CA LEU A 82 -3.77 -8.09 16.08
C LEU A 82 -3.61 -9.55 15.65
N ALA A 83 -3.12 -10.38 16.57
CA ALA A 83 -3.00 -11.80 16.32
C ALA A 83 -4.37 -12.46 16.17
N ASP A 84 -4.49 -13.36 15.19
CA ASP A 84 -5.63 -14.26 15.09
C ASP A 84 -5.65 -15.20 16.31
N LYS A 85 -6.85 -15.50 16.81
CA LYS A 85 -7.06 -16.50 17.85
C LYS A 85 -7.76 -17.70 17.22
N PHE A 86 -7.39 -18.91 17.65
CA PHE A 86 -7.92 -20.16 17.11
C PHE A 86 -8.48 -21.04 18.22
N VAL A 87 -9.52 -21.80 17.88
CA VAL A 87 -10.10 -22.86 18.70
C VAL A 87 -10.27 -24.12 17.87
N ILE A 88 -10.30 -25.27 18.53
CA ILE A 88 -10.57 -26.55 17.88
C ILE A 88 -12.06 -26.83 17.97
N VAL A 89 -12.71 -27.00 16.82
CA VAL A 89 -14.15 -27.27 16.70
C VAL A 89 -14.40 -28.55 15.91
N PRO A 90 -15.58 -29.18 16.03
CA PRO A 90 -15.97 -30.29 15.17
C PRO A 90 -15.92 -29.90 13.69
N LYS A 91 -15.60 -30.85 12.81
CA LYS A 91 -15.44 -30.60 11.36
C LYS A 91 -16.68 -29.98 10.71
N GLU A 92 -17.86 -30.37 11.18
CA GLU A 92 -19.16 -29.89 10.71
C GLU A 92 -19.49 -28.46 11.16
N PHE A 93 -18.71 -27.87 12.07
CA PHE A 93 -18.94 -26.51 12.57
C PHE A 93 -18.76 -25.48 11.44
N ASP A 94 -19.75 -24.65 11.17
CA ASP A 94 -19.64 -23.63 10.13
C ASP A 94 -19.41 -22.23 10.71
N GLY A 95 -18.59 -21.43 10.02
CA GLY A 95 -18.30 -20.05 10.37
C GLY A 95 -17.29 -19.82 11.50
N ALA A 96 -17.32 -18.61 12.05
CA ALA A 96 -16.43 -18.17 13.14
C ALA A 96 -16.96 -18.64 14.50
N ALA A 97 -16.04 -19.19 15.30
CA ALA A 97 -16.35 -19.79 16.60
C ALA A 97 -16.19 -18.80 17.76
N ASP A 98 -16.93 -19.03 18.84
CA ASP A 98 -16.69 -18.39 20.12
C ASP A 98 -15.77 -19.26 20.98
N ALA A 99 -15.16 -18.69 22.03
CA ALA A 99 -14.27 -19.44 22.93
C ALA A 99 -14.94 -20.67 23.58
N LYS A 100 -16.25 -20.61 23.79
CA LYS A 100 -17.08 -21.68 24.36
C LYS A 100 -17.31 -22.87 23.41
N ASP A 101 -17.13 -22.66 22.11
CA ASP A 101 -17.35 -23.71 21.11
C ASP A 101 -16.12 -24.64 20.98
N SER A 102 -15.05 -24.33 21.73
CA SER A 102 -13.84 -25.13 21.76
C SER A 102 -14.07 -26.50 22.42
N VAL A 103 -13.69 -27.57 21.72
CA VAL A 103 -13.86 -28.95 22.18
C VAL A 103 -12.98 -29.26 23.39
N ASP A 104 -11.81 -28.63 23.47
CA ASP A 104 -10.86 -28.82 24.58
C ASP A 104 -10.88 -27.66 25.59
N GLY A 105 -11.77 -26.68 25.39
CA GLY A 105 -11.89 -25.47 26.21
C GLY A 105 -10.69 -24.52 26.08
N LYS A 106 -9.75 -24.75 25.15
CA LYS A 106 -8.58 -23.89 24.95
C LYS A 106 -8.79 -22.91 23.82
N VAL A 107 -8.22 -21.72 23.98
CA VAL A 107 -8.11 -20.69 22.95
C VAL A 107 -6.62 -20.43 22.71
N PHE A 108 -6.17 -20.71 21.49
CA PHE A 108 -4.80 -20.46 21.07
C PHE A 108 -4.69 -19.01 20.60
N GLY A 109 -3.71 -18.28 21.14
CA GLY A 109 -3.49 -16.87 20.85
C GLY A 109 -2.01 -16.52 20.80
N GLY A 110 -1.70 -15.29 20.38
CA GLY A 110 -0.33 -14.82 20.21
C GLY A 110 0.24 -15.12 18.81
N PRO A 111 1.52 -14.78 18.57
CA PRO A 111 2.12 -14.84 17.23
C PRO A 111 2.15 -16.24 16.60
N LEU A 112 2.22 -17.29 17.43
CA LEU A 112 2.28 -18.69 17.00
C LEU A 112 0.92 -19.41 17.13
N ALA A 113 -0.18 -18.67 17.37
CA ALA A 113 -1.49 -19.25 17.63
C ALA A 113 -1.91 -20.34 16.64
N GLN A 114 -1.69 -20.10 15.34
CA GLN A 114 -2.03 -21.07 14.31
C GLN A 114 -1.15 -22.33 14.35
N HIS A 115 0.15 -22.18 14.62
CA HIS A 115 1.07 -23.31 14.74
C HIS A 115 0.74 -24.16 15.97
N ASP A 116 0.52 -23.51 17.11
CA ASP A 116 0.21 -24.17 18.37
C ASP A 116 -1.15 -24.88 18.29
N ALA A 117 -2.14 -24.24 17.69
CA ALA A 117 -3.46 -24.84 17.46
C ALA A 117 -3.38 -26.05 16.53
N ASN A 118 -2.58 -26.00 15.46
CA ASN A 118 -2.37 -27.14 14.56
C ASN A 118 -1.68 -28.30 15.27
N THR A 119 -0.65 -28.01 16.09
CA THR A 119 0.05 -29.04 16.88
C THR A 119 -0.91 -29.71 17.86
N ALA A 120 -1.76 -28.92 18.54
CA ALA A 120 -2.77 -29.45 19.45
C ALA A 120 -3.83 -30.28 18.72
N LEU A 121 -4.29 -29.85 17.54
CA LEU A 121 -5.23 -30.60 16.70
C LEU A 121 -4.68 -31.97 16.29
N GLN A 122 -3.40 -32.02 15.90
CA GLN A 122 -2.72 -33.26 15.51
C GLN A 122 -2.50 -34.22 16.68
N ALA A 123 -2.43 -33.71 17.91
CA ALA A 123 -2.25 -34.51 19.12
C ALA A 123 -3.55 -35.16 19.64
N LEU A 124 -4.71 -34.82 19.07
CA LEU A 124 -6.00 -35.44 19.44
C LEU A 124 -6.09 -36.89 18.97
N THR A 125 -6.92 -37.69 19.64
CA THR A 125 -7.09 -39.12 19.33
C THR A 125 -7.69 -39.34 17.93
N ASN A 126 -8.55 -38.43 17.45
CA ASN A 126 -9.15 -38.45 16.11
C ASN A 126 -9.02 -37.08 15.40
N PRO A 127 -7.86 -36.69 14.88
CA PRO A 127 -7.65 -35.35 14.30
C PRO A 127 -8.56 -35.01 13.12
N ASN A 128 -8.97 -36.04 12.34
CA ASN A 128 -9.76 -35.87 11.12
C ASN A 128 -11.22 -35.44 11.37
N ASP A 129 -11.70 -35.55 12.60
CA ASP A 129 -13.06 -35.19 13.01
C ASP A 129 -13.16 -33.72 13.45
N PHE A 130 -12.03 -33.03 13.55
CA PHE A 130 -11.94 -31.65 14.04
C PHE A 130 -11.24 -30.74 13.04
N LYS A 131 -11.41 -29.43 13.22
CA LYS A 131 -10.71 -28.41 12.46
C LYS A 131 -10.44 -27.18 13.31
N LEU A 132 -9.55 -26.32 12.84
CA LEU A 132 -9.34 -25.00 13.42
C LEU A 132 -10.42 -24.03 12.94
N ALA A 133 -11.04 -23.33 13.89
CA ALA A 133 -11.87 -22.18 13.60
C ALA A 133 -11.23 -20.92 14.20
N LYS A 134 -11.26 -19.83 13.42
CA LYS A 134 -10.87 -18.51 13.92
C LYS A 134 -11.92 -18.03 14.91
N VAL A 135 -11.46 -17.50 16.04
CA VAL A 135 -12.33 -16.91 17.05
C VAL A 135 -12.93 -15.61 16.52
N ARG A 136 -14.24 -15.46 16.64
CA ARG A 136 -14.95 -14.23 16.25
C ARG A 136 -14.36 -13.02 16.96
N GLY A 137 -14.18 -11.94 16.21
CA GLY A 137 -13.62 -10.70 16.75
C GLY A 137 -12.10 -10.72 16.98
N SER A 138 -11.37 -11.75 16.52
CA SER A 138 -9.90 -11.75 16.55
C SER A 138 -9.30 -11.24 15.23
N GLY A 139 -8.04 -10.81 15.29
CA GLY A 139 -7.24 -10.53 14.10
C GLY A 139 -7.61 -9.28 13.30
N GLY A 140 -8.23 -8.28 13.94
CA GLY A 140 -8.49 -7.00 13.29
C GLY A 140 -7.22 -6.19 13.10
N SER A 141 -7.28 -5.17 12.26
CA SER A 141 -6.14 -4.31 11.96
C SER A 141 -6.52 -2.83 11.91
N LEU A 142 -5.59 -1.98 12.30
CA LEU A 142 -5.64 -0.54 12.09
C LEU A 142 -4.47 -0.15 11.18
N THR A 143 -4.77 0.23 9.95
CA THR A 143 -3.78 0.79 9.00
C THR A 143 -3.73 2.30 9.17
N ALA A 144 -2.53 2.87 9.32
CA ALA A 144 -2.34 4.31 9.42
C ALA A 144 -1.58 4.88 8.23
N LEU A 145 -2.10 5.96 7.64
CA LEU A 145 -1.43 6.75 6.60
C LEU A 145 -1.20 8.18 7.12
N PRO A 146 -0.07 8.46 7.79
CA PRO A 146 0.26 9.81 8.21
C PRO A 146 0.73 10.67 7.03
N ILE A 147 0.21 11.88 6.94
CA ILE A 147 0.70 12.92 6.02
C ILE A 147 1.67 13.82 6.79
N VAL A 148 2.80 14.13 6.15
CA VAL A 148 3.81 15.05 6.67
C VAL A 148 4.14 16.04 5.56
N GLU A 149 3.97 17.33 5.87
CA GLU A 149 4.39 18.40 5.00
C GLU A 149 5.90 18.64 5.15
N THR A 150 6.65 18.60 4.04
CA THR A 150 8.07 18.98 3.99
C THR A 150 8.20 20.41 3.47
N LEU A 151 9.11 21.19 4.08
CA LEU A 151 9.40 22.54 3.61
C LEU A 151 10.44 22.47 2.50
N LEU A 152 10.12 23.00 1.32
CA LEU A 152 11.01 23.01 0.14
C LEU A 152 11.54 21.62 -0.27
N GLY A 153 10.82 20.55 0.07
CA GLY A 153 11.26 19.18 -0.20
C GLY A 153 12.37 18.67 0.72
N ASP A 154 12.65 19.35 1.84
CA ASP A 154 13.63 18.89 2.82
C ASP A 154 13.07 17.73 3.67
N VAL A 155 13.49 16.52 3.33
CA VAL A 155 13.17 15.28 4.07
C VAL A 155 14.06 15.06 5.30
N SER A 156 15.15 15.84 5.45
CA SER A 156 16.10 15.73 6.56
C SER A 156 15.74 16.62 7.76
N ALA A 157 14.68 17.41 7.62
CA ALA A 157 14.08 18.16 8.72
C ALA A 157 13.65 17.24 9.87
N TYR A 158 13.54 17.81 11.07
CA TYR A 158 13.42 17.01 12.28
C TYR A 158 12.14 16.15 12.34
N ILE A 159 10.98 16.73 12.03
CA ILE A 159 9.70 15.99 12.06
C ILE A 159 9.61 14.92 10.96
N PRO A 160 9.92 15.21 9.67
CA PRO A 160 9.96 14.18 8.64
C PRO A 160 10.87 13.01 8.99
N THR A 161 12.09 13.28 9.47
CA THR A 161 13.04 12.23 9.85
C THR A 161 12.49 11.34 10.98
N ASN A 162 11.87 11.94 11.99
CA ASN A 162 11.25 11.19 13.08
C ASN A 162 10.13 10.28 12.57
N VAL A 163 9.20 10.81 11.76
CA VAL A 163 8.07 10.01 11.25
C VAL A 163 8.57 8.89 10.35
N ILE A 164 9.54 9.14 9.45
CA ILE A 164 10.16 8.11 8.59
C ILE A 164 10.77 6.98 9.43
N SER A 165 11.38 7.31 10.56
CA SER A 165 11.97 6.29 11.44
C SER A 165 10.92 5.43 12.15
N ILE A 166 9.71 5.95 12.37
CA ILE A 166 8.61 5.25 13.03
C ILE A 166 7.82 4.41 12.02
N THR A 167 7.50 4.96 10.85
CA THR A 167 6.65 4.29 9.86
C THR A 167 7.36 3.15 9.14
N ASP A 168 6.59 2.13 8.72
CA ASP A 168 7.07 0.98 7.95
C ASP A 168 7.38 1.30 6.47
N GLY A 169 7.30 2.55 6.06
CA GLY A 169 7.55 2.96 4.70
C GLY A 169 7.08 4.39 4.46
N GLN A 170 7.38 4.89 3.27
CA GLN A 170 6.99 6.24 2.87
C GLN A 170 6.66 6.30 1.39
N ILE A 171 5.70 7.15 1.06
CA ILE A 171 5.42 7.59 -0.31
C ILE A 171 5.83 9.04 -0.38
N TYR A 172 6.88 9.34 -1.16
CA TYR A 172 7.40 10.69 -1.32
C TYR A 172 6.82 11.32 -2.58
N LEU A 173 6.16 12.48 -2.42
CA LEU A 173 5.57 13.24 -3.51
C LEU A 173 6.45 14.44 -3.84
N GLU A 174 6.88 14.56 -5.09
CA GLU A 174 7.79 15.64 -5.53
C GLU A 174 7.09 16.70 -6.37
N GLY A 175 7.34 17.97 -6.02
CA GLY A 175 6.82 19.11 -6.78
C GLY A 175 7.27 19.10 -8.25
N ASN A 176 8.54 18.79 -8.53
CA ASN A 176 9.07 18.76 -9.90
C ASN A 176 8.34 17.74 -10.78
N LEU A 177 8.06 16.54 -10.26
CA LEU A 177 7.28 15.53 -10.99
C LEU A 177 5.84 16.03 -11.23
N PHE A 178 5.23 16.64 -10.21
CA PHE A 178 3.88 17.19 -10.32
C PHE A 178 3.76 18.28 -11.38
N TYR A 179 4.73 19.21 -11.44
CA TYR A 179 4.76 20.30 -12.43
C TYR A 179 5.11 19.81 -13.83
N ALA A 180 5.85 18.70 -13.95
CA ALA A 180 6.08 18.01 -15.22
C ALA A 180 4.87 17.17 -15.71
N GLY A 181 3.73 17.25 -15.03
CA GLY A 181 2.51 16.54 -15.42
C GLY A 181 2.47 15.06 -15.01
N ILE A 182 3.40 14.61 -14.15
CA ILE A 182 3.42 13.24 -13.63
C ILE A 182 2.60 13.23 -12.34
N ARG A 183 1.42 12.61 -12.41
CA ARG A 183 0.45 12.56 -11.31
C ARG A 183 -0.13 11.14 -11.24
N PRO A 184 -0.08 10.44 -10.10
CA PRO A 184 0.48 10.86 -8.81
C PRO A 184 2.01 11.07 -8.86
N ALA A 185 2.50 12.12 -8.20
CA ALA A 185 3.89 12.58 -8.28
C ALA A 185 4.86 11.75 -7.42
N VAL A 186 4.73 10.43 -7.44
CA VAL A 186 5.47 9.51 -6.57
C VAL A 186 6.93 9.38 -7.02
N ASN A 187 7.86 9.71 -6.13
CA ASN A 187 9.26 9.44 -6.36
C ASN A 187 9.58 7.97 -6.02
N VAL A 188 9.72 7.12 -7.03
CA VAL A 188 9.97 5.67 -6.89
C VAL A 188 11.29 5.34 -6.18
N GLY A 189 12.31 6.21 -6.27
CA GLY A 189 13.62 5.99 -5.65
C GLY A 189 13.63 6.27 -4.14
N LEU A 190 12.92 7.31 -3.70
CA LEU A 190 12.82 7.69 -2.28
C LEU A 190 11.67 7.00 -1.55
N SER A 191 10.65 6.55 -2.29
CA SER A 191 9.50 5.83 -1.74
C SER A 191 9.84 4.35 -1.51
N VAL A 192 9.46 3.82 -0.35
CA VAL A 192 9.72 2.43 0.02
C VAL A 192 8.61 1.90 0.91
N SER A 193 8.38 0.59 0.85
CA SER A 193 7.63 -0.15 1.85
C SER A 193 8.53 -1.24 2.42
N ARG A 194 8.75 -1.23 3.74
CA ARG A 194 9.54 -2.24 4.46
C ARG A 194 8.82 -3.58 4.56
N VAL A 195 7.47 -3.57 4.55
CA VAL A 195 6.65 -4.78 4.43
C VAL A 195 6.85 -5.46 3.06
N GLY A 196 7.17 -4.67 2.04
CA GLY A 196 7.62 -5.17 0.75
C GLY A 196 6.56 -6.02 0.03
N GLY A 197 6.96 -7.22 -0.40
CA GLY A 197 6.16 -8.08 -1.27
C GLY A 197 4.93 -8.70 -0.59
N ASP A 198 4.94 -8.83 0.73
CA ASP A 198 3.92 -9.54 1.50
C ASP A 198 2.57 -8.81 1.52
N ALA A 199 2.60 -7.49 1.30
CA ALA A 199 1.39 -6.66 1.19
C ALA A 199 0.70 -6.76 -0.19
N ARG A 200 1.30 -7.45 -1.17
CA ARG A 200 0.78 -7.54 -2.54
C ARG A 200 0.00 -8.84 -2.77
N THR A 201 -1.02 -8.76 -3.61
CA THR A 201 -1.63 -9.98 -4.17
C THR A 201 -0.63 -10.74 -5.04
N LYS A 202 -0.85 -12.05 -5.24
CA LYS A 202 0.02 -12.85 -6.11
C LYS A 202 0.01 -12.32 -7.54
N ALA A 203 -1.15 -11.92 -8.06
CA ALA A 203 -1.28 -11.30 -9.38
C ALA A 203 -0.42 -10.04 -9.53
N MET A 204 -0.49 -9.11 -8.56
CA MET A 204 0.33 -7.90 -8.60
C MET A 204 1.82 -8.21 -8.48
N SER A 205 2.21 -9.17 -7.64
CA SER A 205 3.61 -9.60 -7.52
C SER A 205 4.17 -10.18 -8.82
N GLN A 206 3.36 -10.91 -9.59
CA GLN A 206 3.77 -11.48 -10.89
C GLN A 206 4.09 -10.40 -11.94
N VAL A 207 3.47 -9.21 -11.86
CA VAL A 207 3.62 -8.15 -12.88
C VAL A 207 4.47 -6.97 -12.43
N SER A 208 4.54 -6.69 -11.11
CA SER A 208 5.23 -5.50 -10.58
C SER A 208 6.74 -5.69 -10.34
N GLY A 209 7.25 -6.93 -10.42
CA GLY A 209 8.69 -7.22 -10.31
C GLY A 209 9.51 -6.50 -11.40
N PRO A 210 9.23 -6.76 -12.69
CA PRO A 210 9.88 -6.07 -13.80
C PRO A 210 9.70 -4.55 -13.74
N LEU A 211 8.49 -4.07 -13.43
CA LEU A 211 8.16 -2.65 -13.35
C LEU A 211 9.15 -1.85 -12.49
N ARG A 212 9.50 -2.35 -11.30
CA ARG A 212 10.43 -1.66 -10.40
C ARG A 212 11.85 -1.59 -10.98
N LEU A 213 12.30 -2.67 -11.62
CA LEU A 213 13.64 -2.74 -12.23
C LEU A 213 13.72 -1.79 -13.43
N ASP A 214 12.69 -1.80 -14.29
CA ASP A 214 12.62 -0.93 -15.46
C ASP A 214 12.56 0.55 -15.06
N MET A 215 11.76 0.91 -14.04
CA MET A 215 11.66 2.29 -13.55
C MET A 215 12.94 2.78 -12.86
N ALA A 216 13.69 1.88 -12.21
CA ALA A 216 14.98 2.22 -11.62
C ALA A 216 16.03 2.50 -12.73
N ALA A 217 16.15 1.59 -13.70
CA ALA A 217 17.04 1.75 -14.84
C ALA A 217 16.69 3.00 -15.67
N PHE A 218 15.40 3.25 -15.88
CA PHE A 218 14.91 4.44 -16.58
C PHE A 218 15.38 5.74 -15.92
N ARG A 219 15.35 5.83 -14.59
CA ARG A 219 15.76 7.06 -13.87
C ARG A 219 17.25 7.33 -14.01
N GLU A 220 18.08 6.29 -13.92
CA GLU A 220 19.52 6.41 -14.13
C GLU A 220 19.83 6.86 -15.57
N LEU A 221 19.17 6.24 -16.55
CA LEU A 221 19.33 6.58 -17.96
C LEU A 221 18.80 7.97 -18.32
N ALA A 222 17.65 8.37 -17.77
CA ALA A 222 17.05 9.67 -18.03
C ALA A 222 17.96 10.81 -17.54
N ALA A 223 18.64 10.63 -16.40
CA ALA A 223 19.63 11.59 -15.91
C ALA A 223 20.83 11.68 -16.86
N PHE A 224 21.31 10.55 -17.39
CA PHE A 224 22.44 10.52 -18.32
C PHE A 224 22.09 11.13 -19.70
N ALA A 225 20.91 10.81 -20.22
CA ALA A 225 20.41 11.28 -21.51
C ALA A 225 20.28 12.82 -21.57
N GLN A 226 20.03 13.49 -20.44
CA GLN A 226 19.99 14.95 -20.36
C GLN A 226 21.33 15.62 -20.70
N PHE A 227 22.45 14.90 -20.59
CA PHE A 227 23.79 15.41 -20.90
C PHE A 227 24.20 15.22 -22.37
N GLY A 228 23.27 14.78 -23.25
CA GLY A 228 23.46 14.80 -24.70
C GLY A 228 24.38 13.71 -25.26
N SER A 229 24.58 12.61 -24.54
CA SER A 229 25.38 11.47 -24.99
C SER A 229 24.60 10.55 -25.94
N ASP A 230 25.25 10.08 -27.01
CA ASP A 230 24.71 9.02 -27.87
C ASP A 230 24.50 7.74 -27.06
N LEU A 231 23.24 7.33 -26.93
CA LEU A 231 22.85 6.07 -26.29
C LEU A 231 22.92 4.93 -27.29
N ASP A 232 23.41 3.76 -26.88
CA ASP A 232 23.31 2.55 -27.69
C ASP A 232 21.84 2.08 -27.80
N LYS A 233 21.57 1.16 -28.74
CA LYS A 233 20.21 0.69 -29.01
C LYS A 233 19.52 0.07 -27.79
N SER A 234 20.27 -0.59 -26.90
CA SER A 234 19.71 -1.18 -25.68
C SER A 234 19.25 -0.09 -24.72
N SER A 235 20.09 0.92 -24.47
CA SER A 235 19.73 2.05 -23.61
C SER A 235 18.59 2.89 -24.20
N GLN A 236 18.51 3.04 -25.52
CA GLN A 236 17.36 3.69 -26.18
C GLN A 236 16.07 2.92 -25.93
N ALA A 237 16.09 1.59 -26.06
CA ALA A 237 14.91 0.76 -25.81
C ALA A 237 14.48 0.80 -24.34
N GLN A 238 15.43 0.82 -23.40
CA GLN A 238 15.16 0.97 -21.97
C GLN A 238 14.58 2.34 -21.62
N LEU A 239 15.13 3.41 -22.21
CA LEU A 239 14.60 4.76 -22.05
C LEU A 239 13.16 4.84 -22.57
N ASN A 240 12.92 4.28 -23.75
CA ASN A 240 11.58 4.21 -24.35
C ASN A 240 10.60 3.44 -23.45
N ARG A 241 10.97 2.24 -22.98
CA ARG A 241 10.17 1.44 -22.03
C ARG A 241 9.81 2.24 -20.80
N GLY A 242 10.79 2.91 -20.20
CA GLY A 242 10.60 3.72 -19.00
C GLY A 242 9.65 4.90 -19.20
N GLN A 243 9.73 5.59 -20.34
CA GLN A 243 8.80 6.68 -20.70
C GLN A 243 7.36 6.15 -20.80
N HIS A 244 7.15 5.00 -21.44
CA HIS A 244 5.82 4.40 -21.57
C HIS A 244 5.26 3.93 -20.23
N LEU A 245 6.10 3.28 -19.41
CA LEU A 245 5.72 2.89 -18.05
C LEU A 245 5.39 4.11 -17.20
N GLN A 246 6.10 5.22 -17.36
CA GLN A 246 5.80 6.47 -16.67
C GLN A 246 4.45 7.05 -17.09
N GLU A 247 4.09 7.00 -18.38
CA GLU A 247 2.76 7.40 -18.85
C GLU A 247 1.65 6.48 -18.29
N ILE A 248 1.87 5.16 -18.27
CA ILE A 248 0.94 4.17 -17.68
C ILE A 248 0.69 4.43 -16.20
N LEU A 249 1.70 4.88 -15.46
CA LEU A 249 1.58 5.15 -14.03
C LEU A 249 0.90 6.50 -13.72
N LYS A 250 0.60 7.32 -14.75
CA LYS A 250 -0.18 8.54 -14.55
C LYS A 250 -1.65 8.19 -14.36
N GLN A 251 -2.25 8.74 -13.33
CA GLN A 251 -3.64 8.49 -12.99
C GLN A 251 -4.33 9.79 -12.55
N PRO A 252 -5.49 10.14 -13.14
CA PRO A 252 -6.31 11.26 -12.68
C PRO A 252 -6.82 11.06 -11.26
N GLN A 253 -7.13 12.18 -10.59
CA GLN A 253 -7.75 12.14 -9.28
C GLN A 253 -9.19 11.61 -9.38
N TYR A 254 -9.62 10.85 -8.37
CA TYR A 254 -10.97 10.27 -8.27
C TYR A 254 -11.32 9.22 -9.33
N GLU A 255 -10.33 8.70 -10.06
CA GLU A 255 -10.50 7.60 -11.02
C GLU A 255 -9.74 6.34 -10.54
N PRO A 256 -10.12 5.70 -9.41
CA PRO A 256 -9.43 4.51 -8.93
C PRO A 256 -9.59 3.34 -9.92
N MET A 257 -8.49 2.62 -10.18
CA MET A 257 -8.48 1.46 -11.08
C MET A 257 -8.63 0.16 -10.27
N SER A 258 -9.43 -0.79 -10.75
CA SER A 258 -9.56 -2.10 -10.12
C SER A 258 -8.29 -2.95 -10.23
N LEU A 259 -8.13 -3.96 -9.35
CA LEU A 259 -6.93 -4.79 -9.30
C LEU A 259 -6.65 -5.46 -10.64
N GLU A 260 -7.67 -6.05 -11.26
CA GLU A 260 -7.55 -6.76 -12.53
C GLU A 260 -7.12 -5.82 -13.67
N ASN A 261 -7.65 -4.60 -13.71
CA ASN A 261 -7.26 -3.61 -14.71
C ASN A 261 -5.82 -3.14 -14.50
N GLN A 262 -5.41 -2.89 -13.25
CA GLN A 262 -4.02 -2.55 -12.93
C GLN A 262 -3.06 -3.66 -13.38
N VAL A 263 -3.42 -4.92 -13.09
CA VAL A 263 -2.61 -6.09 -13.46
C VAL A 263 -2.48 -6.20 -14.98
N ILE A 264 -3.58 -6.03 -15.73
CA ILE A 264 -3.57 -6.07 -17.20
C ILE A 264 -2.67 -4.98 -17.79
N VAL A 265 -2.82 -3.73 -17.35
CA VAL A 265 -2.08 -2.60 -17.91
C VAL A 265 -0.59 -2.69 -17.57
N ILE A 266 -0.25 -3.03 -16.32
CA ILE A 266 1.15 -3.22 -15.91
C ILE A 266 1.78 -4.39 -16.67
N PHE A 267 1.06 -5.50 -16.85
CA PHE A 267 1.54 -6.63 -17.65
C PHE A 267 1.80 -6.20 -19.09
N ALA A 268 0.87 -5.49 -19.73
CA ALA A 268 1.02 -4.99 -21.09
C ALA A 268 2.22 -4.05 -21.25
N GLY A 269 2.41 -3.12 -20.31
CA GLY A 269 3.54 -2.19 -20.31
C GLY A 269 4.89 -2.88 -20.10
N THR A 270 4.99 -3.76 -19.10
CA THR A 270 6.25 -4.47 -18.77
C THR A 270 6.66 -5.47 -19.86
N GLN A 271 5.69 -6.08 -20.55
CA GLN A 271 5.96 -6.98 -21.68
C GLN A 271 6.22 -6.25 -23.01
N GLY A 272 6.15 -4.92 -23.04
CA GLY A 272 6.49 -4.11 -24.21
C GLY A 272 5.39 -3.97 -25.28
N TYR A 273 4.15 -4.31 -24.95
CA TYR A 273 3.03 -4.11 -25.88
C TYR A 273 2.73 -2.61 -26.11
N ALA A 274 3.17 -1.74 -25.21
CA ALA A 274 3.01 -0.30 -25.31
C ALA A 274 4.10 0.41 -26.14
N ASP A 275 5.23 -0.21 -26.44
CA ASP A 275 6.47 0.49 -26.85
C ASP A 275 6.43 1.28 -28.14
N LYS A 276 5.49 0.91 -29.00
CA LYS A 276 5.31 1.51 -30.33
C LYS A 276 4.22 2.57 -30.33
N VAL A 277 3.54 2.76 -29.20
CA VAL A 277 2.46 3.72 -29.06
C VAL A 277 3.08 5.11 -28.90
N PRO A 278 2.63 6.13 -29.64
CA PRO A 278 3.08 7.49 -29.38
C PRO A 278 2.78 7.92 -27.93
N LEU A 279 3.75 8.55 -27.24
CA LEU A 279 3.62 8.89 -25.82
C LEU A 279 2.39 9.77 -25.51
N ASP A 280 1.99 10.63 -26.45
CA ASP A 280 0.80 11.48 -26.37
C ASP A 280 -0.52 10.72 -26.53
N GLU A 281 -0.49 9.49 -27.06
CA GLU A 281 -1.65 8.61 -27.22
C GLU A 281 -1.77 7.55 -26.12
N MET A 282 -0.84 7.49 -25.17
CA MET A 282 -0.80 6.46 -24.13
C MET A 282 -2.08 6.34 -23.31
N ARG A 283 -2.72 7.47 -22.98
CA ARG A 283 -4.01 7.46 -22.28
C ARG A 283 -5.14 6.86 -23.14
N ARG A 284 -5.12 7.12 -24.45
CA ARG A 284 -6.09 6.54 -25.40
C ARG A 284 -5.87 5.04 -25.50
N TRP A 285 -4.61 4.62 -25.59
CA TRP A 285 -4.21 3.22 -25.62
C TRP A 285 -4.64 2.47 -24.37
N GLU A 286 -4.38 2.99 -23.18
CA GLU A 286 -4.77 2.35 -21.91
C GLU A 286 -6.29 2.17 -21.83
N THR A 287 -7.05 3.24 -22.09
CA THR A 287 -8.51 3.20 -22.04
C THR A 287 -9.09 2.20 -23.04
N SER A 288 -8.49 2.13 -24.24
CA SER A 288 -8.95 1.24 -25.31
C SER A 288 -8.56 -0.21 -25.05
N LEU A 289 -7.39 -0.46 -24.46
CA LEU A 289 -6.95 -1.77 -24.02
C LEU A 289 -7.91 -2.33 -22.98
N LEU A 290 -8.22 -1.53 -21.95
CA LEU A 290 -9.13 -1.94 -20.90
C LEU A 290 -10.52 -2.26 -21.46
N ARG A 291 -11.05 -1.42 -22.36
CA ARG A 291 -12.32 -1.67 -23.04
C ARG A 291 -12.28 -2.95 -23.90
N PHE A 292 -11.21 -3.17 -24.65
CA PHE A 292 -11.04 -4.38 -25.45
C PHE A 292 -11.03 -5.63 -24.57
N MET A 293 -10.30 -5.61 -23.46
CA MET A 293 -10.25 -6.72 -22.51
C MET A 293 -11.60 -6.98 -21.85
N GLU A 294 -12.35 -5.93 -21.50
CA GLU A 294 -13.68 -6.06 -20.92
C GLU A 294 -14.71 -6.67 -21.89
N ILE A 295 -14.64 -6.33 -23.18
CA ILE A 295 -15.59 -6.81 -24.21
C ILE A 295 -15.21 -8.20 -24.71
N SER A 296 -13.94 -8.40 -25.06
CA SER A 296 -13.47 -9.62 -25.76
C SER A 296 -13.02 -10.72 -24.82
N HIS A 297 -12.48 -10.35 -23.64
CA HIS A 297 -11.86 -11.28 -22.69
C HIS A 297 -12.26 -11.02 -21.21
N PRO A 298 -13.55 -10.81 -20.89
CA PRO A 298 -13.99 -10.49 -19.52
C PRO A 298 -13.64 -11.59 -18.50
N GLU A 299 -13.50 -12.83 -18.94
CA GLU A 299 -13.11 -13.97 -18.12
C GLU A 299 -11.76 -13.77 -17.44
N VAL A 300 -10.79 -13.18 -18.15
CA VAL A 300 -9.44 -12.95 -17.62
C VAL A 300 -9.50 -12.00 -16.42
N GLY A 301 -10.21 -10.87 -16.57
CA GLY A 301 -10.37 -9.88 -15.50
C GLY A 301 -11.07 -10.47 -14.28
N ARG A 302 -12.19 -11.18 -14.49
CA ARG A 302 -12.95 -11.84 -13.41
C ARG A 302 -12.12 -12.87 -12.67
N GLU A 303 -11.37 -13.70 -13.38
CA GLU A 303 -10.54 -14.72 -12.75
C GLU A 303 -9.39 -14.13 -11.94
N VAL A 304 -8.75 -13.06 -12.43
CA VAL A 304 -7.70 -12.35 -11.68
C VAL A 304 -8.29 -11.73 -10.42
N ALA A 305 -9.47 -11.11 -10.48
CA ALA A 305 -10.13 -10.51 -9.33
C ALA A 305 -10.47 -11.55 -8.24
N VAL A 306 -10.99 -12.72 -8.62
CA VAL A 306 -11.39 -13.78 -7.69
C VAL A 306 -10.19 -14.56 -7.16
N LYS A 307 -9.33 -15.06 -8.05
CA LYS A 307 -8.21 -15.94 -7.68
C LYS A 307 -7.01 -15.14 -7.12
N LYS A 308 -6.99 -13.81 -7.32
CA LYS A 308 -5.90 -12.90 -6.94
C LYS A 308 -4.52 -13.35 -7.45
N ARG A 309 -4.49 -14.10 -8.56
CA ARG A 309 -3.31 -14.66 -9.23
C ARG A 309 -3.55 -14.75 -10.74
N ILE A 310 -2.49 -14.64 -11.52
CA ILE A 310 -2.51 -14.97 -12.95
C ILE A 310 -2.16 -16.46 -13.07
N THR A 311 -3.09 -17.27 -13.56
CA THR A 311 -2.84 -18.69 -13.88
C THR A 311 -2.12 -18.80 -15.22
N ASP A 312 -1.50 -19.94 -15.48
CA ASP A 312 -0.81 -20.20 -16.76
C ASP A 312 -1.76 -20.04 -17.95
N GLU A 313 -2.99 -20.55 -17.84
CA GLU A 313 -4.05 -20.35 -18.84
C GLU A 313 -4.40 -18.87 -19.07
N ASN A 314 -4.50 -18.07 -17.99
CA ASN A 314 -4.77 -16.63 -18.11
C ASN A 314 -3.58 -15.89 -18.71
N MET A 315 -2.36 -16.36 -18.46
CA MET A 315 -1.15 -15.78 -19.04
C MET A 315 -1.11 -15.99 -20.57
N GLU A 316 -1.43 -17.19 -21.04
CA GLU A 316 -1.54 -17.46 -22.48
C GLU A 316 -2.64 -16.62 -23.15
N LYS A 317 -3.82 -16.54 -22.52
CA LYS A 317 -4.92 -15.68 -22.99
C LYS A 317 -4.52 -14.21 -23.03
N LEU A 318 -3.84 -13.70 -22.00
CA LEU A 318 -3.34 -12.32 -21.96
C LEU A 318 -2.40 -12.03 -23.12
N HIS A 319 -1.41 -12.90 -23.37
CA HIS A 319 -0.49 -12.72 -24.49
C HIS A 319 -1.21 -12.72 -25.85
N SER A 320 -2.15 -13.64 -26.06
CA SER A 320 -2.93 -13.73 -27.29
C SER A 320 -3.81 -12.50 -27.50
N ALA A 321 -4.52 -12.07 -26.45
CA ALA A 321 -5.37 -10.89 -26.45
C ALA A 321 -4.58 -9.60 -26.72
N LEU A 322 -3.45 -9.42 -26.02
CA LEU A 322 -2.59 -8.24 -26.18
C LEU A 322 -1.94 -8.17 -27.55
N LYS A 323 -1.54 -9.30 -28.12
CA LYS A 323 -1.05 -9.35 -29.50
C LYS A 323 -2.13 -8.90 -30.47
N THR A 324 -3.33 -9.45 -30.34
CA THR A 324 -4.49 -9.09 -31.18
C THR A 324 -4.83 -7.60 -31.06
N PHE A 325 -4.84 -7.07 -29.83
CA PHE A 325 -5.06 -5.66 -29.58
C PHE A 325 -3.97 -4.80 -30.23
N THR A 326 -2.69 -5.17 -30.08
CA THR A 326 -1.57 -4.44 -30.67
C THR A 326 -1.63 -4.41 -32.19
N ASP A 327 -2.03 -5.52 -32.82
CA ASP A 327 -2.15 -5.62 -34.29
C ASP A 327 -3.36 -4.83 -34.83
N THR A 328 -4.37 -4.57 -34.00
CA THR A 328 -5.59 -3.84 -34.38
C THR A 328 -5.61 -2.39 -33.90
N TRP A 329 -4.66 -2.00 -33.03
CA TRP A 329 -4.52 -0.64 -32.53
C TRP A 329 -4.11 0.33 -33.65
N GLN A 330 -4.86 1.42 -33.77
CA GLN A 330 -4.62 2.54 -34.69
C GLN A 330 -4.47 3.84 -33.92
#